data_AF-A0A959Z0I2-F1
#
_entry.id   AF-A0A959Z0I2-F1
#
_cell.length_a   1.000
_cell.length_b   1.000
_cell.length_c   1.000
_cell.angle_alpha   90.00
_cell.angle_beta   90.00
_cell.angle_gamma   90.00
#
_symmetry.space_group_name_H-M   'P 1'
#
loop_
_entity.id
_entity.type
_entity.pdbx_description
1 polymer ?
#
loop_
_entity_poly.entity_id
_entity_poly.type
_entity_poly.pdbx_seq_one_letter_code
_entity_poly.pdbx_strand_id
1 'polypeptide(L)'
;KALEYGRKGLAIARTHGLRKEERDNLGTLPPACAALGDWGGALRYSKALAAAEDSLRNDVVSTELARLEVELDAQRDSLLRAEQAEKESLIYEAGVARARDERNLMWMISAGVLLIVGGLWHRLRRLRRMRLELAQGNVAIRREKLRAERSEQVKDQFLANMSHEIRTPMNAIMGMTATLKRSEHLPEQERYLNAIAQSSDNLLVILNDILDLGRLEEGDIVLEAVPFEVRKVVEDVLEIMRFKAEEKGLALGA
;
A
#
# COMPACT_ATOMS: atom_id res chain seq x y z
N LYS A 1 97.74 28.49 59.80
CA LYS A 1 97.16 27.17 59.43
C LYS A 1 95.82 27.29 58.71
N ALA A 2 94.79 27.92 59.30
CA ALA A 2 93.47 28.10 58.65
C ALA A 2 93.54 28.77 57.25
N LEU A 3 94.35 29.84 57.11
CA LEU A 3 94.55 30.52 55.82
C LEU A 3 95.19 29.62 54.75
N GLU A 4 96.11 28.73 55.14
CA GLU A 4 96.80 27.83 54.22
C GLU A 4 95.88 26.72 53.73
N TYR A 5 95.10 26.13 54.64
CA TYR A 5 94.09 25.13 54.28
C TYR A 5 92.97 25.73 53.43
N GLY A 6 92.48 26.93 53.74
CA GLY A 6 91.48 27.63 52.93
C GLY A 6 91.98 27.96 51.52
N ARG A 7 93.25 28.34 51.35
CA ARG A 7 93.85 28.57 50.03
C ARG A 7 94.04 27.29 49.23
N LYS A 8 94.47 26.19 49.87
CA LYS A 8 94.58 24.87 49.24
C LYS A 8 93.20 24.34 48.82
N GLY A 9 92.20 24.44 49.69
CA GLY A 9 90.81 24.07 49.40
C GLY A 9 90.23 24.91 48.26
N LEU A 10 90.47 26.22 48.27
CA LEU A 10 90.06 27.11 47.18
C LEU A 10 90.71 26.74 45.83
N ALA A 11 92.00 26.40 45.83
CA ALA A 11 92.70 25.98 44.62
C ALA A 11 92.12 24.68 44.06
N ILE A 12 91.87 23.69 44.94
CA ILE A 12 91.25 22.40 44.58
C ILE A 12 89.85 22.62 44.01
N ALA A 13 89.00 23.40 44.71
CA ALA A 13 87.64 23.68 44.28
C ALA A 13 87.60 24.36 42.90
N ARG A 14 88.53 25.30 42.63
CA ARG A 14 88.67 25.92 41.31
C ARG A 14 89.14 24.96 40.23
N THR A 15 90.14 24.12 40.52
CA THR A 15 90.65 23.14 39.54
C THR A 15 89.60 22.11 39.14
N HIS A 16 88.68 21.76 40.05
CA HIS A 16 87.61 20.81 39.79
C HIS A 16 86.26 21.47 39.46
N GLY A 17 86.20 22.80 39.36
CA GLY A 17 84.98 23.54 39.02
C GLY A 17 83.87 23.44 40.08
N LEU A 18 84.21 23.13 41.33
CA LEU A 18 83.28 22.93 42.44
C LEU A 18 82.85 24.28 43.03
N ARG A 19 81.96 24.99 42.32
CA ARG A 19 81.53 26.37 42.65
C ARG A 19 81.00 26.55 44.07
N LYS A 20 80.28 25.56 44.60
CA LYS A 20 79.78 25.56 45.99
C LYS A 20 80.94 25.50 47.00
N GLU A 21 81.87 24.58 46.78
CA GLU A 21 83.07 24.43 47.61
C GLU A 21 84.03 25.63 47.45
N GLU A 22 84.06 26.26 46.27
CA GLU A 22 84.81 27.49 46.02
C GLU A 22 84.27 28.64 46.89
N ARG A 23 82.95 28.84 46.88
CA ARG A 23 82.26 29.82 47.72
C ARG A 23 82.50 29.54 49.21
N ASP A 24 82.34 28.29 49.65
CA ASP A 24 82.49 27.93 51.05
C ASP A 24 83.94 28.13 51.54
N ASN A 25 84.94 27.80 50.72
CA ASN A 25 86.34 28.09 51.02
C ASN A 25 86.64 29.61 51.02
N LEU A 26 86.08 30.38 50.06
CA LEU A 26 86.16 31.85 50.04
C LEU A 26 85.51 32.50 51.26
N GLY A 27 84.50 31.87 51.88
CA GLY A 27 83.88 32.37 53.11
C GLY A 27 84.83 32.39 54.32
N THR A 28 85.80 31.47 54.35
CA THR A 28 86.73 31.31 55.49
C THR A 28 87.98 32.21 55.38
N LEU A 29 88.30 32.71 54.20
CA LEU A 29 89.55 33.43 53.91
C LEU A 29 89.56 34.92 54.34
N PRO A 30 88.49 35.72 54.16
CA PRO A 30 88.47 37.13 54.59
C PRO A 30 88.68 37.31 56.10
N PRO A 31 87.98 36.57 56.98
CA PRO A 31 88.21 36.66 58.43
C PRO A 31 89.63 36.23 58.82
N ALA A 32 90.16 35.19 58.17
CA ALA A 32 91.51 34.69 58.43
C ALA A 32 92.61 35.68 57.98
N CYS A 33 92.41 36.39 56.86
CA CYS A 33 93.30 37.47 56.40
C CYS A 33 93.24 38.68 57.33
N ALA A 34 92.04 39.11 57.74
CA ALA A 34 91.85 40.23 58.65
C ALA A 34 92.51 39.97 60.03
N ALA A 35 92.36 38.74 60.56
CA ALA A 35 93.00 38.34 61.82
C ALA A 35 94.54 38.33 61.78
N LEU A 36 95.13 38.26 60.58
CA LEU A 36 96.59 38.31 60.37
C LEU A 36 97.08 39.72 59.95
N GLY A 37 96.21 40.74 59.95
CA GLY A 37 96.54 42.11 59.56
C GLY A 37 96.62 42.37 58.05
N ASP A 38 96.29 41.39 57.21
CA ASP A 38 96.28 41.50 55.74
C ASP A 38 94.91 41.97 55.22
N TRP A 39 94.64 43.27 55.38
CA TRP A 39 93.38 43.88 54.96
C TRP A 39 93.19 43.90 53.43
N GLY A 40 94.28 43.99 52.67
CA GLY A 40 94.24 43.90 51.20
C GLY A 40 93.83 42.50 50.73
N GLY A 41 94.34 41.45 51.38
CA GLY A 41 93.87 40.07 51.20
C GLY A 41 92.41 39.90 51.56
N ALA A 42 91.98 40.42 52.71
CA ALA A 42 90.60 40.32 53.17
C ALA A 42 89.60 40.94 52.18
N LEU A 43 89.90 42.13 51.63
CA LEU A 43 89.05 42.80 50.64
C LEU A 43 89.00 42.06 49.29
N ARG A 44 90.13 41.51 48.84
CA ARG A 44 90.15 40.72 47.59
C ARG A 44 89.32 39.46 47.72
N TYR A 45 89.45 38.73 48.83
CA TYR A 45 88.66 37.53 49.05
C TYR A 45 87.19 37.83 49.30
N SER A 46 86.82 38.95 49.94
CA SER A 46 85.41 39.32 50.11
C SER A 46 84.72 39.68 48.79
N LYS A 47 85.41 40.41 47.90
CA LYS A 47 84.91 40.67 46.54
C LYS A 47 84.77 39.37 45.73
N ALA A 48 85.74 38.46 45.84
CA ALA A 48 85.68 37.16 45.19
C ALA A 48 84.53 36.29 45.74
N LEU A 49 84.26 36.35 47.05
CA LEU A 49 83.14 35.65 47.69
C LEU A 49 81.80 36.16 47.16
N ALA A 50 81.58 37.48 47.13
CA ALA A 50 80.34 38.06 46.64
C ALA A 50 80.05 37.67 45.17
N ALA A 51 81.07 37.69 44.31
CA ALA A 51 80.95 37.26 42.92
C ALA A 51 80.64 35.75 42.80
N ALA A 52 81.23 34.92 43.67
CA ALA A 52 80.95 33.49 43.71
C ALA A 52 79.52 33.20 44.20
N GLU A 53 79.01 33.97 45.18
CA GLU A 53 77.64 33.86 45.69
C GLU A 53 76.60 34.24 44.65
N ASP A 54 76.77 35.36 43.94
CA ASP A 54 75.86 35.79 42.87
C ASP A 54 75.83 34.78 41.71
N SER A 55 76.99 34.24 41.33
CA SER A 55 77.10 33.20 40.30
C SER A 55 76.39 31.91 40.71
N LEU A 56 76.61 31.43 41.95
CA LEU A 56 75.96 30.22 42.46
C LEU A 56 74.44 30.41 42.58
N ARG A 57 73.97 31.58 43.00
CA ARG A 57 72.54 31.93 43.06
C ARG A 57 71.90 31.91 41.68
N ASN A 58 72.53 32.50 40.67
CA ASN A 58 72.02 32.47 39.30
C ASN A 58 71.97 31.05 38.72
N ASP A 59 72.95 30.20 39.05
CA ASP A 59 73.00 28.79 38.63
C ASP A 59 71.88 27.96 39.28
N VAL A 60 71.61 28.19 40.57
CA VAL A 60 70.51 27.52 41.29
C VAL A 60 69.15 27.98 40.74
N VAL A 61 68.96 29.29 40.55
CA VAL A 61 67.70 29.83 40.01
C VAL A 61 67.46 29.36 38.59
N SER A 62 68.48 29.35 37.72
CA SER A 62 68.33 28.89 36.33
C SER A 62 67.99 27.40 36.24
N THR A 63 68.58 26.57 37.12
CA THR A 63 68.29 25.14 37.16
C THR A 63 66.90 24.82 37.73
N GLU A 64 66.43 25.57 38.73
CA GLU A 64 65.05 25.46 39.23
C GLU A 64 64.03 25.93 38.18
N LEU A 65 64.29 27.04 37.48
CA LEU A 65 63.43 27.52 36.40
C LEU A 65 63.34 26.49 35.27
N ALA A 66 64.47 25.92 34.82
CA ALA A 66 64.50 24.90 33.79
C ALA A 66 63.73 23.63 34.21
N ARG A 67 63.79 23.23 35.48
CA ARG A 67 63.00 22.09 36.00
C ARG A 67 61.51 22.38 35.97
N LEU A 68 61.09 23.57 36.41
CA LEU A 68 59.69 23.99 36.42
C LEU A 68 59.13 24.11 35.01
N GLU A 69 59.91 24.61 34.05
CA GLU A 69 59.52 24.67 32.63
C GLU A 69 59.24 23.27 32.07
N VAL A 70 60.15 22.32 32.30
CA VAL A 70 59.98 20.93 31.86
C VAL A 70 58.74 20.28 32.48
N GLU A 71 58.46 20.54 33.76
CA GLU A 71 57.29 20.00 34.44
C GLU A 71 55.98 20.61 33.90
N LEU A 72 55.97 21.92 33.67
CA LEU A 72 54.82 22.63 33.09
C LEU A 72 54.52 22.14 31.66
N ASP A 73 55.56 21.94 30.84
CA ASP A 73 55.42 21.43 29.48
C ASP A 73 54.92 19.98 29.48
N ALA A 74 55.41 19.14 30.40
CA ALA A 74 54.92 17.76 30.55
C ALA A 74 53.43 17.72 30.97
N GLN A 75 53.02 18.59 31.89
CA GLN A 75 51.61 18.72 32.27
C GLN A 75 50.75 19.20 31.10
N ARG A 76 51.21 20.22 30.37
CA ARG A 76 50.51 20.75 29.18
C ARG A 76 50.32 19.67 28.12
N ASP A 77 51.37 18.91 27.82
CA ASP A 77 51.30 17.80 26.86
C ASP A 77 50.33 16.71 27.32
N SER A 78 50.31 16.40 28.63
CA SER A 78 49.37 15.41 29.17
C SER A 78 47.91 15.85 29.03
N LEU A 79 47.63 17.13 29.27
CA LEU A 79 46.29 17.72 29.12
C LEU A 79 45.83 17.73 27.67
N LEU A 80 46.72 18.13 26.75
CA LEU A 80 46.44 18.12 25.31
C LEU A 80 46.11 16.69 24.83
N ARG A 81 46.88 15.69 25.27
CA ARG A 81 46.62 14.27 24.92
C ARG A 81 45.29 13.78 25.50
N ALA A 82 44.94 14.15 26.72
CA ALA A 82 43.67 13.79 27.33
C ALA A 82 42.47 14.41 26.58
N GLU A 83 42.55 15.71 26.25
CA GLU A 83 41.52 16.40 25.46
C GLU A 83 41.39 15.79 24.06
N GLN A 84 42.51 15.41 23.45
CA GLN A 84 42.50 14.82 22.12
C GLN A 84 41.91 13.40 22.11
N ALA A 85 42.23 12.59 23.11
CA ALA A 85 41.62 11.27 23.30
C ALA A 85 40.10 11.38 23.55
N GLU A 86 39.65 12.38 24.31
CA GLU A 86 38.22 12.66 24.52
C GLU A 86 37.53 13.10 23.22
N LYS A 87 38.16 13.97 22.42
CA LYS A 87 37.62 14.34 21.10
C LYS A 87 37.53 13.14 20.16
N GLU A 88 38.52 12.27 20.16
CA GLU A 88 38.54 11.05 19.35
C GLU A 88 37.44 10.06 19.75
N SER A 89 37.19 9.88 21.06
CA SER A 89 36.12 9.01 21.54
C SER A 89 34.73 9.57 21.16
N LEU A 90 34.52 10.88 21.31
CA LEU A 90 33.28 11.54 20.91
C LEU A 90 33.01 11.42 19.40
N ILE A 91 34.04 11.60 18.57
CA ILE A 91 33.94 11.41 17.11
C ILE A 91 33.59 9.96 16.77
N TYR A 92 34.21 9.01 17.45
CA TYR A 92 33.95 7.58 17.25
C TYR A 92 32.51 7.21 17.62
N GLU A 93 32.02 7.64 18.79
CA GLU A 93 30.64 7.40 19.24
C GLU A 93 29.62 8.04 18.29
N ALA A 94 29.86 9.27 17.84
CA ALA A 94 29.00 9.95 16.87
C ALA A 94 28.97 9.21 15.52
N GLY A 95 30.10 8.65 15.07
CA GLY A 95 30.17 7.83 13.86
C GLY A 95 29.36 6.53 13.96
N VAL A 96 29.49 5.82 15.09
CA VAL A 96 28.75 4.58 15.35
C VAL A 96 27.23 4.84 15.45
N ALA A 97 26.83 5.94 16.08
CA ALA A 97 25.43 6.35 16.17
C ALA A 97 24.82 6.63 14.79
N ARG A 98 25.52 7.42 13.95
CA ARG A 98 25.06 7.70 12.57
C ARG A 98 24.91 6.43 11.73
N ALA A 99 25.90 5.53 11.77
CA ALA A 99 25.84 4.27 11.03
C ALA A 99 24.69 3.36 11.50
N ARG A 100 24.31 3.43 12.78
CA ARG A 100 23.15 2.71 13.33
C ARG A 100 21.85 3.29 12.79
N ASP A 101 21.71 4.61 12.76
CA ASP A 101 20.48 5.27 12.29
C ASP A 101 20.25 5.06 10.79
N GLU A 102 21.31 5.16 9.97
CA GLU A 102 21.23 4.86 8.53
C GLU A 102 20.78 3.42 8.27
N ARG A 103 21.34 2.46 9.00
CA ARG A 103 20.93 1.05 8.90
C ARG A 103 19.48 0.85 9.32
N ASN A 104 19.05 1.47 10.42
CA ASN A 104 17.66 1.38 10.88
C ASN A 104 16.69 1.98 9.85
N LEU A 105 17.06 3.11 9.23
CA LEU A 105 16.28 3.73 8.16
C LEU A 105 16.13 2.80 6.95
N MET A 106 17.22 2.15 6.51
CA MET A 106 17.19 1.18 5.42
C MET A 106 16.26 0.00 5.73
N TRP A 107 16.29 -0.54 6.94
CA TRP A 107 15.36 -1.59 7.37
C TRP A 107 13.91 -1.12 7.37
N MET A 108 13.62 0.09 7.84
CA MET A 108 12.26 0.66 7.85
C MET A 108 11.71 0.84 6.43
N ILE A 109 12.52 1.39 5.51
CA ILE A 109 12.11 1.55 4.11
C ILE A 109 11.86 0.18 3.47
N SER A 110 12.75 -0.79 3.69
CA SER A 110 12.62 -2.14 3.14
C SER A 110 11.35 -2.83 3.63
N ALA A 111 11.05 -2.72 4.93
CA ALA A 111 9.81 -3.24 5.49
C ALA A 111 8.56 -2.55 4.90
N GLY A 112 8.60 -1.23 4.74
CA GLY A 112 7.53 -0.46 4.10
C GLY A 112 7.26 -0.91 2.66
N VAL A 113 8.31 -1.09 1.86
CA VAL A 113 8.20 -1.59 0.47
C VAL A 113 7.60 -3.01 0.44
N LEU A 114 8.04 -3.90 1.33
CA LEU A 114 7.50 -5.26 1.44
C LEU A 114 6.00 -5.27 1.75
N LEU A 115 5.55 -4.40 2.66
CA LEU A 115 4.12 -4.25 2.98
C LEU A 115 3.32 -3.74 1.78
N ILE A 116 3.84 -2.74 1.06
CA ILE A 116 3.18 -2.19 -0.13
C ILE A 116 3.07 -3.26 -1.23
N VAL A 117 4.16 -3.97 -1.52
CA VAL A 117 4.19 -5.02 -2.54
C VAL A 117 3.26 -6.18 -2.15
N GLY A 118 3.31 -6.61 -0.89
CA GLY A 118 2.40 -7.65 -0.38
C GLY A 118 0.94 -7.24 -0.46
N GLY A 119 0.61 -6.00 -0.10
CA GLY A 119 -0.73 -5.44 -0.22
C GLY A 119 -1.21 -5.35 -1.68
N LEU A 120 -0.35 -4.88 -2.58
CA LEU A 120 -0.65 -4.80 -4.01
C LEU A 120 -0.86 -6.20 -4.61
N TRP A 121 0.01 -7.16 -4.25
CA TRP A 121 -0.13 -8.55 -4.67
C TRP A 121 -1.43 -9.18 -4.16
N HIS A 122 -1.78 -8.96 -2.88
CA HIS A 122 -3.03 -9.43 -2.30
C HIS A 122 -4.25 -8.83 -3.04
N ARG A 123 -4.22 -7.51 -3.31
CA ARG A 123 -5.30 -6.81 -4.03
C ARG A 123 -5.45 -7.31 -5.46
N LEU A 124 -4.35 -7.48 -6.20
CA LEU A 124 -4.35 -8.02 -7.57
C LEU A 124 -4.86 -9.46 -7.57
N ARG A 125 -4.44 -10.29 -6.61
CA ARG A 125 -4.92 -11.66 -6.47
C ARG A 125 -6.42 -11.71 -6.20
N ARG A 126 -6.95 -10.80 -5.37
CA ARG A 126 -8.39 -10.69 -5.09
C ARG A 126 -9.17 -10.27 -6.34
N LEU A 127 -8.69 -9.27 -7.08
CA LEU A 127 -9.31 -8.81 -8.32
C LEU A 127 -9.38 -9.90 -9.40
N ARG A 128 -8.30 -10.69 -9.55
CA ARG A 128 -8.28 -11.80 -10.52
C ARG A 128 -9.33 -12.86 -10.20
N ARG A 129 -9.50 -13.22 -8.92
CA ARG A 129 -10.53 -14.21 -8.50
C ARG A 129 -11.94 -13.70 -8.80
N MET A 130 -12.25 -12.47 -8.40
CA MET A 130 -13.58 -11.88 -8.65
C MET A 130 -13.89 -11.79 -10.15
N ARG A 131 -12.89 -11.44 -10.99
CA ARG A 131 -13.07 -11.43 -12.45
C ARG A 131 -13.37 -12.81 -13.03
N LEU A 132 -12.71 -13.86 -12.53
CA LEU A 132 -12.96 -15.22 -12.97
C LEU A 132 -14.34 -15.71 -12.58
N GLU A 133 -14.76 -15.46 -11.33
CA GLU A 133 -16.11 -15.80 -10.85
C GLU A 133 -17.19 -15.07 -11.65
N LEU A 134 -17.02 -13.76 -11.89
CA LEU A 134 -17.94 -12.98 -12.73
C LEU A 134 -17.99 -13.50 -14.17
N ALA A 135 -16.84 -13.85 -14.75
CA ALA A 135 -16.81 -14.40 -16.10
C ALA A 135 -17.54 -15.75 -16.19
N GLN A 136 -17.34 -16.64 -15.21
CA GLN A 136 -18.03 -17.92 -15.14
C GLN A 136 -19.54 -17.74 -14.93
N GLY A 137 -19.94 -16.85 -14.02
CA GLY A 137 -21.36 -16.52 -13.81
C GLY A 137 -22.02 -15.96 -15.06
N ASN A 138 -21.36 -15.05 -15.77
CA ASN A 138 -21.86 -14.48 -17.02
C ASN A 138 -22.03 -15.54 -18.12
N VAL A 139 -21.12 -16.50 -18.22
CA VAL A 139 -21.24 -17.61 -19.18
C VAL A 139 -22.44 -18.50 -18.84
N ALA A 140 -22.65 -18.83 -17.57
CA ALA A 140 -23.79 -19.62 -17.12
C ALA A 140 -25.11 -18.89 -17.40
N ILE A 141 -25.21 -17.61 -17.03
CA ILE A 141 -26.39 -16.77 -17.30
C ILE A 141 -26.67 -16.70 -18.80
N ARG A 142 -25.64 -16.46 -19.62
CA ARG A 142 -25.80 -16.40 -21.08
C ARG A 142 -26.26 -17.73 -21.67
N ARG A 143 -25.77 -18.85 -21.13
CA ARG A 143 -26.17 -20.19 -21.56
C ARG A 143 -27.63 -20.48 -21.24
N GLU A 144 -28.07 -20.16 -20.02
CA GLU A 144 -29.48 -20.33 -19.63
C GLU A 144 -30.40 -19.39 -20.42
N LYS A 145 -29.98 -18.14 -20.64
CA LYS A 145 -30.70 -17.20 -21.51
C LYS A 145 -30.88 -17.76 -22.93
N LEU A 146 -29.81 -18.22 -23.57
CA LEU A 146 -29.89 -18.83 -24.91
C LEU A 146 -30.75 -20.09 -24.94
N ARG A 147 -30.78 -20.85 -23.84
CA ARG A 147 -31.64 -22.04 -23.73
C ARG A 147 -33.12 -21.65 -23.62
N ALA A 148 -33.43 -20.63 -22.83
CA ALA A 148 -34.78 -20.08 -22.70
C ALA A 148 -35.26 -19.50 -24.05
N GLU A 149 -34.45 -18.66 -24.70
CA GLU A 149 -34.76 -18.07 -26.00
C GLU A 149 -35.03 -19.13 -27.07
N ARG A 150 -34.22 -20.20 -27.12
CA ARG A 150 -34.48 -21.32 -28.04
C ARG A 150 -35.76 -22.07 -27.70
N SER A 151 -36.07 -22.23 -26.41
CA SER A 151 -37.29 -22.90 -25.98
C SER A 151 -38.53 -22.11 -26.37
N GLU A 152 -38.48 -20.78 -26.25
CA GLU A 152 -39.54 -19.88 -26.72
C GLU A 152 -39.70 -19.99 -28.23
N GLN A 153 -38.63 -19.82 -29.00
CA GLN A 153 -38.70 -19.94 -30.48
C GLN A 153 -39.27 -21.28 -30.95
N VAL A 154 -38.91 -22.39 -30.28
CA VAL A 154 -39.48 -23.72 -30.59
C VAL A 154 -40.96 -23.81 -30.19
N LYS A 155 -41.37 -23.21 -29.06
CA LYS A 155 -42.78 -23.13 -28.65
C LYS A 155 -43.61 -22.40 -29.71
N ASP A 156 -43.13 -21.24 -30.15
CA ASP A 156 -43.88 -20.35 -31.04
C ASP A 156 -43.99 -20.98 -32.44
N GLN A 157 -42.89 -21.54 -32.94
CA GLN A 157 -42.90 -22.27 -34.20
C GLN A 157 -43.75 -23.53 -34.14
N PHE A 158 -43.76 -24.25 -33.02
CA PHE A 158 -44.64 -25.40 -32.82
C PHE A 158 -46.11 -24.98 -32.87
N LEU A 159 -46.51 -23.96 -32.13
CA LEU A 159 -47.90 -23.48 -32.09
C LEU A 159 -48.37 -22.99 -33.47
N ALA A 160 -47.53 -22.21 -34.16
CA ALA A 160 -47.82 -21.72 -35.51
C ALA A 160 -47.99 -22.87 -36.50
N ASN A 161 -47.08 -23.86 -36.49
CA ASN A 161 -47.16 -25.01 -37.40
C ASN A 161 -48.37 -25.89 -37.09
N MET A 162 -48.62 -26.20 -35.82
CA MET A 162 -49.77 -27.01 -35.41
C MET A 162 -51.09 -26.33 -35.76
N SER A 163 -51.18 -25.00 -35.67
CA SER A 163 -52.36 -24.27 -36.15
C SER A 163 -52.68 -24.57 -37.61
N HIS A 164 -51.68 -24.47 -38.48
CA HIS A 164 -51.85 -24.72 -39.90
C HIS A 164 -52.18 -26.18 -40.21
N GLU A 165 -51.52 -27.11 -39.53
CA GLU A 165 -51.73 -28.55 -39.70
C GLU A 165 -53.07 -29.04 -39.14
N ILE A 166 -53.64 -28.38 -38.13
CA ILE A 166 -54.97 -28.69 -37.59
C ILE A 166 -56.06 -27.98 -38.39
N ARG A 167 -55.85 -26.73 -38.82
CA ARG A 167 -56.84 -25.96 -39.58
C ARG A 167 -57.21 -26.64 -40.90
N THR A 168 -56.24 -27.24 -41.59
CA THR A 168 -56.45 -27.90 -42.89
C THR A 168 -57.44 -29.08 -42.80
N PRO A 169 -57.22 -30.11 -41.96
CA PRO A 169 -58.19 -31.19 -41.79
C PRO A 169 -59.50 -30.70 -41.18
N MET A 170 -59.48 -29.70 -40.30
CA MET A 170 -60.73 -29.14 -39.75
C MET A 170 -61.60 -28.48 -40.80
N ASN A 171 -61.02 -27.66 -41.68
CA ASN A 171 -61.74 -27.06 -42.79
C ASN A 171 -62.28 -28.11 -43.77
N ALA A 172 -61.54 -29.19 -43.98
CA ALA A 172 -62.01 -30.32 -44.80
C ALA A 172 -63.21 -31.03 -44.15
N ILE A 173 -63.15 -31.33 -42.84
CA ILE A 173 -64.24 -31.95 -42.08
C ILE A 173 -65.48 -31.06 -42.15
N MET A 174 -65.36 -29.75 -41.85
CA MET A 174 -66.47 -28.81 -41.93
C MET A 174 -67.07 -28.74 -43.35
N GLY A 175 -66.23 -28.67 -44.38
CA GLY A 175 -66.67 -28.63 -45.78
C GLY A 175 -67.42 -29.90 -46.18
N MET A 176 -66.93 -31.07 -45.79
CA MET A 176 -67.59 -32.35 -46.03
C MET A 176 -68.90 -32.45 -45.25
N THR A 177 -68.92 -32.08 -43.97
CA THR A 177 -70.15 -32.06 -43.15
C THR A 177 -71.19 -31.10 -43.73
N ALA A 178 -70.79 -29.90 -44.16
CA ALA A 178 -71.68 -28.93 -44.80
C ALA A 178 -72.20 -29.39 -46.17
N THR A 179 -71.45 -30.24 -46.88
CA THR A 179 -71.90 -30.85 -48.14
C THR A 179 -72.90 -31.97 -47.84
N LEU A 180 -72.59 -32.84 -46.88
CA LEU A 180 -73.47 -33.94 -46.45
C LEU A 180 -74.79 -33.45 -45.85
N LYS A 181 -74.79 -32.32 -45.13
CA LYS A 181 -76.02 -31.67 -44.63
C LYS A 181 -76.91 -31.13 -45.74
N ARG A 182 -76.37 -30.86 -46.94
CA ARG A 182 -77.11 -30.32 -48.09
C ARG A 182 -77.60 -31.41 -49.05
N SER A 183 -77.08 -32.63 -48.96
CA SER A 183 -77.55 -33.80 -49.72
C SER A 183 -78.74 -34.48 -49.03
N GLU A 184 -79.41 -35.43 -49.70
CA GLU A 184 -80.37 -36.33 -49.05
C GLU A 184 -79.67 -37.29 -48.07
N HIS A 185 -80.22 -37.41 -46.87
CA HIS A 185 -79.73 -38.24 -45.77
C HIS A 185 -80.88 -38.65 -44.85
N LEU A 186 -80.65 -39.70 -44.06
CA LEU A 186 -81.65 -40.20 -43.12
C LEU A 186 -81.87 -39.20 -41.97
N PRO A 187 -83.09 -39.09 -41.41
CA PRO A 187 -83.38 -38.19 -40.29
C PRO A 187 -82.46 -38.40 -39.07
N GLU A 188 -82.02 -39.63 -38.81
CA GLU A 188 -81.07 -39.93 -37.73
C GLU A 188 -79.66 -39.40 -38.00
N GLN A 189 -79.25 -39.28 -39.27
CA GLN A 189 -77.95 -38.75 -39.69
C GLN A 189 -77.83 -37.24 -39.46
N GLU A 190 -78.95 -36.50 -39.52
CA GLU A 190 -78.99 -35.06 -39.22
C GLU A 190 -78.42 -34.73 -37.84
N ARG A 191 -78.78 -35.54 -36.82
CA ARG A 191 -78.28 -35.35 -35.46
C ARG A 191 -76.76 -35.55 -35.36
N TYR A 192 -76.22 -36.53 -36.08
CA TYR A 192 -74.77 -36.78 -36.11
C TYR A 192 -74.02 -35.69 -36.87
N LEU A 193 -74.53 -35.25 -38.02
CA LEU A 193 -73.92 -34.16 -38.80
C LEU A 193 -73.92 -32.84 -38.01
N ASN A 194 -74.98 -32.54 -37.27
CA ASN A 194 -75.02 -31.39 -36.37
C ASN A 194 -74.00 -31.49 -35.23
N ALA A 195 -73.84 -32.68 -34.63
CA ALA A 195 -72.84 -32.89 -33.60
C ALA A 195 -71.40 -32.73 -34.13
N ILE A 196 -71.11 -33.21 -35.35
CA ILE A 196 -69.79 -33.05 -35.99
C ILE A 196 -69.52 -31.58 -36.31
N ALA A 197 -70.50 -30.88 -36.88
CA ALA A 197 -70.38 -29.45 -37.20
C ALA A 197 -70.10 -28.62 -35.94
N GLN A 198 -70.89 -28.82 -34.88
CA GLN A 198 -70.73 -28.11 -33.61
C GLN A 198 -69.37 -28.41 -32.96
N SER A 199 -68.93 -29.67 -32.98
CA SER A 199 -67.62 -30.05 -32.41
C SER A 199 -66.46 -29.44 -33.20
N SER A 200 -66.62 -29.32 -34.52
CA SER A 200 -65.63 -28.73 -35.42
C SER A 200 -65.47 -27.23 -35.19
N ASP A 201 -66.59 -26.51 -35.06
CA ASP A 201 -66.62 -25.08 -34.74
C ASP A 201 -65.98 -24.80 -33.37
N ASN A 202 -66.35 -25.58 -32.35
CA ASN A 202 -65.79 -25.45 -31.01
C ASN A 202 -64.26 -25.67 -31.00
N LEU A 203 -63.78 -26.66 -31.75
CA LEU A 203 -62.33 -26.94 -31.81
C LEU A 203 -61.57 -25.81 -32.50
N LEU A 204 -62.15 -25.16 -33.52
CA LEU A 204 -61.55 -23.99 -34.17
C LEU A 204 -61.46 -22.78 -33.25
N VAL A 205 -62.50 -22.53 -32.44
CA VAL A 205 -62.48 -21.48 -31.41
C VAL A 205 -61.34 -21.73 -30.43
N ILE A 206 -61.27 -22.93 -29.86
CA ILE A 206 -60.20 -23.29 -28.89
C ILE A 206 -58.81 -23.17 -29.54
N LEU A 207 -58.66 -23.60 -30.78
CA LEU A 207 -57.39 -23.51 -31.51
C LEU A 207 -56.97 -22.05 -31.70
N ASN A 208 -57.89 -21.17 -32.09
CA ASN A 208 -57.60 -19.75 -32.25
C ASN A 208 -57.26 -19.09 -30.91
N ASP A 209 -58.00 -19.40 -29.85
CA ASP A 209 -57.74 -18.86 -28.51
C ASP A 209 -56.33 -19.23 -28.01
N ILE A 210 -55.86 -20.45 -28.25
CA ILE A 210 -54.50 -20.89 -27.89
C ILE A 210 -53.43 -20.08 -28.63
N LEU A 211 -53.68 -19.73 -29.89
CA LEU A 211 -52.74 -18.95 -30.70
C LEU A 211 -52.71 -17.48 -30.30
N ASP A 212 -53.88 -16.91 -30.02
CA ASP A 212 -54.01 -15.54 -29.57
C ASP A 212 -53.38 -15.36 -28.18
N LEU A 213 -53.49 -16.36 -27.30
CA LEU A 213 -52.79 -16.39 -26.01
C LEU A 213 -51.27 -16.41 -26.18
N GLY A 214 -50.75 -17.19 -27.14
CA GLY A 214 -49.31 -17.22 -27.46
C GLY A 214 -48.80 -15.85 -27.90
N ARG A 215 -49.51 -15.21 -28.84
CA ARG A 215 -49.18 -13.85 -29.32
C ARG A 215 -49.27 -12.79 -28.22
N LEU A 216 -50.20 -12.94 -27.28
CA LEU A 216 -50.33 -12.05 -26.13
C LEU A 216 -49.13 -12.17 -25.18
N GLU A 217 -48.69 -13.40 -24.87
CA GLU A 217 -47.54 -13.65 -24.00
C GLU A 217 -46.24 -13.07 -24.57
N GLU A 218 -46.09 -13.09 -25.89
CA GLU A 218 -44.93 -12.54 -26.62
C GLU A 218 -44.96 -11.01 -26.75
N GLY A 219 -46.12 -10.37 -26.47
CA GLY A 219 -46.31 -8.93 -26.65
C GLY A 219 -46.51 -8.48 -28.09
N ASP A 220 -46.74 -9.42 -29.02
CA ASP A 220 -46.84 -9.21 -30.47
C ASP A 220 -48.24 -8.73 -30.93
N ILE A 221 -49.11 -8.34 -29.99
CA ILE A 221 -50.42 -7.76 -30.33
C ILE A 221 -50.28 -6.27 -30.63
N VAL A 222 -50.36 -5.94 -31.91
CA VAL A 222 -50.43 -4.55 -32.37
C VAL A 222 -51.90 -4.13 -32.46
N LEU A 223 -52.31 -3.21 -31.60
CA LEU A 223 -53.63 -2.58 -31.69
C LEU A 223 -53.61 -1.46 -32.72
N GLU A 224 -54.51 -1.55 -33.71
CA GLU A 224 -54.68 -0.49 -34.71
C GLU A 224 -55.65 0.58 -34.18
N ALA A 225 -55.21 1.84 -34.16
CA ALA A 225 -56.04 2.97 -33.76
C ALA A 225 -56.76 3.56 -34.97
N VAL A 226 -58.03 3.17 -35.17
CA VAL A 226 -58.89 3.68 -36.24
C VAL A 226 -60.15 4.34 -35.70
N PRO A 227 -60.67 5.41 -36.33
CA PRO A 227 -61.99 5.94 -35.98
C PRO A 227 -63.08 4.92 -36.28
N PHE A 228 -63.98 4.67 -35.31
CA PHE A 228 -65.13 3.80 -35.50
C PHE A 228 -66.36 4.31 -34.74
N GLU A 229 -67.55 3.94 -35.21
CA GLU A 229 -68.82 4.23 -34.55
C GLU A 229 -69.23 3.06 -33.65
N VAL A 230 -69.23 3.29 -32.33
CA VAL A 230 -69.61 2.27 -31.34
C VAL A 230 -71.00 1.68 -31.62
N ARG A 231 -71.96 2.54 -32.02
CA ARG A 231 -73.33 2.10 -32.35
C ARG A 231 -73.33 1.06 -33.46
N LYS A 232 -72.58 1.31 -34.53
CA LYS A 232 -72.46 0.40 -35.66
C LYS A 232 -71.82 -0.94 -35.27
N VAL A 233 -70.76 -0.91 -34.46
CA VAL A 233 -70.13 -2.14 -33.95
C VAL A 233 -71.10 -2.96 -33.11
N VAL A 234 -71.90 -2.31 -32.25
CA VAL A 234 -72.92 -3.01 -31.45
C VAL A 234 -74.04 -3.58 -32.33
N GLU A 235 -74.48 -2.84 -33.35
CA GLU A 235 -75.47 -3.32 -34.33
C GLU A 235 -74.97 -4.53 -35.10
N ASP A 236 -73.73 -4.50 -35.60
CA ASP A 236 -73.08 -5.61 -36.29
C ASP A 236 -73.00 -6.86 -35.40
N VAL A 237 -72.63 -6.68 -34.12
CA VAL A 237 -72.60 -7.79 -33.14
C VAL A 237 -74.00 -8.33 -32.87
N LEU A 238 -74.99 -7.46 -32.71
CA LEU A 238 -76.38 -7.87 -32.49
C LEU A 238 -76.94 -8.64 -33.68
N GLU A 239 -76.59 -8.28 -34.91
CA GLU A 239 -77.00 -9.00 -36.12
C GLU A 239 -76.42 -10.42 -36.14
N ILE A 240 -75.13 -10.57 -35.86
CA ILE A 240 -74.47 -11.88 -35.80
C ILE A 240 -75.07 -12.74 -34.67
N MET A 241 -75.31 -12.16 -33.50
CA MET A 241 -75.85 -12.88 -32.34
C MET A 241 -77.33 -13.24 -32.51
N ARG A 242 -78.10 -12.48 -33.29
CA ARG A 242 -79.52 -12.73 -33.54
C ARG A 242 -79.76 -14.06 -34.22
N PHE A 243 -78.95 -14.40 -35.22
CA PHE A 243 -79.02 -15.70 -35.90
C PHE A 243 -78.81 -16.86 -34.90
N LYS A 244 -77.80 -16.75 -34.02
CA LYS A 244 -77.54 -17.75 -32.97
C LYS A 244 -78.62 -17.79 -31.89
N ALA A 245 -79.26 -16.66 -31.61
CA ALA A 245 -80.37 -16.58 -30.65
C ALA A 245 -81.62 -17.26 -31.21
N GLU A 246 -81.95 -17.00 -32.49
CA GLU A 246 -83.06 -17.63 -33.21
C GLU A 246 -82.89 -19.15 -33.32
N GLU A 247 -81.69 -19.64 -33.65
CA GLU A 247 -81.37 -21.09 -33.63
C GLU A 247 -81.64 -21.75 -32.27
N LYS A 248 -81.56 -20.98 -31.18
CA LYS A 248 -81.78 -21.44 -29.81
C LYS A 248 -83.17 -21.07 -29.26
N GLY A 249 -84.03 -20.44 -30.06
CA GLY A 249 -85.35 -19.98 -29.64
C GLY A 249 -85.32 -18.84 -28.60
N LEU A 250 -84.24 -18.06 -28.56
CA LEU A 250 -84.02 -16.95 -27.63
C LEU A 250 -84.31 -15.62 -28.31
N ALA A 251 -84.95 -14.69 -27.58
CA ALA A 251 -85.14 -13.32 -28.03
C ALA A 251 -83.90 -12.47 -27.69
N LEU A 252 -83.35 -11.77 -28.69
CA LEU A 252 -82.27 -10.80 -28.51
C LEU A 252 -82.83 -9.40 -28.74
N GLY A 253 -82.90 -8.59 -27.68
CA GLY A 253 -83.36 -7.20 -27.74
C GLY A 253 -82.21 -6.24 -28.02
N ALA A 254 -82.51 -5.16 -28.74
CA ALA A 254 -81.63 -3.99 -28.89
C ALA A 254 -81.71 -3.08 -27.65
#